data_AF-A0A6L6UD33-F1
#
_entry.id   AF-A0A6L6UD33-F1
#
_cell.length_a   1.000
_cell.length_b   1.000
_cell.length_c   1.000
_cell.angle_alpha   90.00
_cell.angle_beta   90.00
_cell.angle_gamma   90.00
#
_symmetry.space_group_name_H-M   'P 1'
#
loop_
_entity.id
_entity.type
_entity.pdbx_description
1 polymer ?
#
loop_
_entity_poly.entity_id
_entity_poly.type
_entity_poly.pdbx_seq_one_letter_code
_entity_poly.pdbx_strand_id
1 'polypeptide(L)'
;MIKFFRKIRYNLVETGKTGKYLKYAVGEIVLVVIGILIALQINNWNEKRKTNNTLENYYHQIITELAKDYNRIHYDLNNLEANYLVTYDEFVKKLPTQKNPKTIIISSEELEYTTPVYTNFNTNTIATLQAKGDIKLMPTDIRNKLIELKND
;
A
#
# COMPACT_ATOMS: atom_id res chain seq x y z
N MET A 1 -38.49 -20.80 5.88
CA MET A 1 -38.80 -22.19 5.51
C MET A 1 -39.69 -22.16 4.27
N ILE A 2 -39.23 -22.64 3.11
CA ILE A 2 -40.03 -22.64 1.88
C ILE A 2 -41.34 -23.39 2.15
N LYS A 3 -42.49 -22.75 1.89
CA LYS A 3 -43.84 -23.27 2.24
C LYS A 3 -44.10 -24.70 1.71
N PHE A 4 -43.39 -25.07 0.64
CA PHE A 4 -43.41 -26.40 0.03
C PHE A 4 -42.99 -27.53 0.99
N PHE A 5 -41.86 -27.40 1.70
CA PHE A 5 -41.37 -28.43 2.62
C PHE A 5 -42.24 -28.57 3.88
N ARG A 6 -42.87 -27.46 4.31
CA ARG A 6 -43.81 -27.45 5.44
C ARG A 6 -45.02 -28.35 5.18
N LYS A 7 -45.58 -28.32 3.96
CA LYS A 7 -46.78 -29.10 3.59
C LYS A 7 -46.48 -30.60 3.52
N ILE A 8 -45.29 -30.97 3.06
CA ILE A 8 -44.84 -32.36 2.98
C ILE A 8 -44.61 -32.96 4.38
N ARG A 9 -44.02 -32.18 5.31
CA ARG A 9 -43.87 -32.61 6.71
C ARG A 9 -45.21 -32.87 7.38
N TYR A 10 -46.20 -31.99 7.18
CA TYR A 10 -47.51 -32.13 7.79
C TYR A 10 -48.19 -33.45 7.37
N ASN A 11 -48.19 -33.75 6.07
CA ASN A 11 -48.76 -35.00 5.53
C ASN A 11 -48.03 -36.28 6.03
N LEU A 12 -46.72 -36.19 6.30
CA LEU A 12 -45.93 -37.33 6.79
C LEU A 12 -46.17 -37.63 8.27
N VAL A 13 -46.48 -36.61 9.07
CA VAL A 13 -46.85 -36.75 10.48
C VAL A 13 -48.27 -37.31 10.60
N GLU A 14 -49.20 -36.83 9.78
CA GLU A 14 -50.60 -37.28 9.75
C GLU A 14 -50.76 -38.76 9.38
N THR A 15 -49.83 -39.32 8.59
CA THR A 15 -49.86 -40.73 8.17
C THR A 15 -49.12 -41.70 9.10
N GLY A 16 -48.62 -41.26 10.26
CA GLY A 16 -47.93 -42.12 11.24
C GLY A 16 -46.54 -42.62 10.83
N LYS A 17 -45.94 -42.05 9.77
CA LYS A 17 -44.65 -42.51 9.19
C LYS A 17 -43.46 -41.76 9.79
N THR A 18 -43.24 -41.89 11.09
CA THR A 18 -42.17 -41.22 11.88
C THR A 18 -40.77 -41.42 11.29
N GLY A 19 -40.43 -42.62 10.80
CA GLY A 19 -39.13 -42.90 10.18
C GLY A 19 -38.89 -42.15 8.86
N LYS A 20 -39.95 -41.88 8.07
CA LYS A 20 -39.84 -41.06 6.86
C LYS A 20 -39.72 -39.58 7.22
N TYR A 21 -40.49 -39.11 8.20
CA TYR A 21 -40.42 -37.74 8.70
C TYR A 21 -39.00 -37.34 9.13
N LEU A 22 -38.31 -38.19 9.91
CA LEU A 22 -36.94 -37.91 10.35
C LEU A 22 -35.95 -37.74 9.19
N LYS A 23 -36.02 -38.60 8.17
CA LYS A 23 -35.18 -38.49 6.96
C LYS A 23 -35.40 -37.17 6.22
N TYR A 24 -36.66 -36.74 6.10
CA TYR A 24 -36.99 -35.47 5.44
C TYR A 24 -36.60 -34.25 6.28
N ALA A 25 -36.74 -34.31 7.61
CA ALA A 25 -36.32 -33.24 8.50
C ALA A 25 -34.80 -33.01 8.45
N VAL A 26 -34.02 -34.09 8.43
CA VAL A 26 -32.56 -34.04 8.25
C VAL A 26 -32.20 -33.44 6.89
N GLY A 27 -32.86 -33.87 5.81
CA GLY A 27 -32.62 -33.31 4.47
C GLY A 27 -32.87 -31.80 4.39
N GLU A 28 -33.90 -31.29 5.07
CA GLU A 28 -34.17 -29.85 5.12
C GLU A 28 -33.14 -29.08 5.93
N ILE A 29 -32.68 -29.63 7.06
CA ILE A 29 -31.59 -29.02 7.84
C ILE A 29 -30.32 -28.94 6.99
N VAL A 30 -29.97 -30.02 6.29
CA VAL A 30 -28.79 -30.04 5.38
C VAL A 30 -28.93 -28.98 4.28
N LEU A 31 -30.10 -28.85 3.65
CA LEU A 31 -30.34 -27.82 2.64
C LEU A 31 -30.22 -26.40 3.19
N VAL A 32 -30.75 -26.15 4.39
CA VAL A 32 -30.61 -24.85 5.07
C VAL A 32 -29.15 -24.55 5.40
N VAL A 33 -28.41 -25.54 5.90
CA VAL A 33 -26.98 -25.41 6.22
C VAL A 33 -26.18 -25.10 4.95
N ILE A 34 -26.43 -25.80 3.84
CA ILE A 34 -25.78 -25.49 2.55
C ILE A 34 -26.08 -24.05 2.12
N GLY A 35 -27.33 -23.60 2.25
CA GLY A 35 -27.71 -22.23 1.93
C GLY A 35 -26.95 -21.19 2.77
N ILE A 36 -26.80 -21.43 4.08
CA ILE A 36 -26.04 -20.56 4.98
C ILE A 36 -24.56 -20.57 4.61
N LEU A 37 -23.97 -21.74 4.35
CA LEU A 37 -22.56 -21.86 3.97
C LEU A 37 -22.27 -21.11 2.66
N ILE A 38 -23.13 -21.23 1.65
CA ILE A 38 -22.99 -20.49 0.39
C ILE A 38 -23.11 -18.99 0.64
N ALA A 39 -24.09 -18.54 1.44
CA ALA A 39 -24.24 -17.13 1.77
C ALA A 39 -23.01 -16.57 2.49
N LEU A 40 -22.46 -17.30 3.47
CA LEU A 40 -21.22 -16.96 4.16
C LEU A 40 -20.02 -16.93 3.21
N GLN A 41 -19.89 -17.91 2.31
CA GLN A 41 -18.82 -17.94 1.32
C GLN A 41 -18.87 -16.74 0.37
N ILE A 42 -20.06 -16.37 -0.12
CA ILE A 42 -20.26 -15.20 -0.97
C ILE A 42 -19.88 -13.92 -0.21
N ASN A 43 -20.27 -13.80 1.05
CA ASN A 43 -19.90 -12.65 1.88
C ASN A 43 -18.38 -12.56 2.08
N ASN A 44 -17.75 -13.65 2.50
CA ASN A 44 -16.30 -13.73 2.71
C ASN A 44 -15.51 -13.43 1.43
N TRP A 45 -15.99 -13.93 0.28
CA TRP A 45 -15.38 -13.63 -1.02
C TRP A 45 -15.48 -12.14 -1.37
N ASN A 46 -16.64 -11.52 -1.15
CA ASN A 46 -16.82 -10.09 -1.38
C ASN A 46 -15.94 -9.23 -0.45
N GLU A 47 -15.82 -9.60 0.82
CA GLU A 47 -14.92 -8.94 1.79
C GLU A 47 -13.45 -9.06 1.37
N LYS A 48 -13.01 -10.26 0.96
CA LYS A 48 -11.65 -10.47 0.44
C LYS A 48 -11.40 -9.63 -0.81
N ARG A 49 -12.36 -9.55 -1.74
CA ARG A 49 -12.24 -8.70 -2.93
C ARG A 49 -12.09 -7.23 -2.55
N LYS A 50 -12.92 -6.71 -1.64
CA LYS A 50 -12.80 -5.33 -1.16
C LYS A 50 -11.44 -5.05 -0.53
N THR A 51 -10.95 -5.97 0.29
CA THR A 51 -9.63 -5.89 0.93
C THR A 51 -8.51 -5.84 -0.11
N ASN A 52 -8.56 -6.71 -1.13
CA ASN A 52 -7.59 -6.72 -2.22
C ASN A 52 -7.60 -5.41 -3.02
N ASN A 53 -8.78 -4.88 -3.35
CA ASN A 53 -8.88 -3.60 -4.06
C ASN A 53 -8.28 -2.44 -3.23
N THR A 54 -8.51 -2.44 -1.92
CA THR A 54 -7.88 -1.47 -1.00
C THR A 54 -6.36 -1.62 -1.01
N LEU A 55 -5.84 -2.85 -0.97
CA LEU A 55 -4.41 -3.12 -1.03
C LEU A 55 -3.77 -2.64 -2.35
N GLU A 56 -4.41 -2.92 -3.48
CA GLU A 56 -3.96 -2.43 -4.80
C GLU A 56 -3.91 -0.90 -4.85
N ASN A 57 -4.92 -0.22 -4.31
CA ASN A 57 -4.92 1.24 -4.22
C ASN A 57 -3.75 1.78 -3.39
N TYR A 58 -3.38 1.09 -2.30
CA TYR A 58 -2.22 1.48 -1.51
C TYR A 58 -0.91 1.25 -2.26
N TYR A 59 -0.77 0.13 -2.97
CA TYR A 59 0.41 -0.10 -3.82
C TYR A 59 0.56 0.96 -4.90
N HIS A 60 -0.53 1.31 -5.57
CA HIS A 60 -0.50 2.37 -6.59
C HIS A 60 -0.03 3.71 -6.01
N GLN A 61 -0.54 4.08 -4.83
CA GLN A 61 -0.13 5.31 -4.14
C GLN A 61 1.35 5.30 -3.78
N ILE A 62 1.84 4.22 -3.15
CA ILE A 62 3.25 4.08 -2.78
C ILE A 62 4.15 4.17 -4.02
N ILE A 63 3.83 3.44 -5.09
CA ILE A 63 4.60 3.46 -6.34
C ILE A 63 4.61 4.88 -6.94
N THR A 64 3.47 5.56 -6.93
CA THR A 64 3.36 6.94 -7.44
C THR A 64 4.20 7.91 -6.62
N GLU A 65 4.21 7.77 -5.29
CA GLU A 65 5.04 8.58 -4.40
C GLU A 65 6.53 8.34 -4.64
N LEU A 66 6.95 7.07 -4.68
CA LEU A 66 8.34 6.71 -4.98
C LEU A 66 8.80 7.20 -6.35
N ALA A 67 7.94 7.19 -7.36
CA ALA A 67 8.26 7.73 -8.68
C ALA A 67 8.49 9.25 -8.65
N LYS A 68 7.72 9.98 -7.83
CA LYS A 68 7.93 11.42 -7.62
C LYS A 68 9.25 11.69 -6.91
N ASP A 69 9.55 10.91 -5.87
CA ASP A 69 10.81 11.02 -5.13
C ASP A 69 12.01 10.72 -6.03
N TYR A 70 11.93 9.66 -6.85
CA TYR A 70 12.94 9.33 -7.85
C TYR A 70 13.18 10.49 -8.82
N ASN A 71 12.12 11.07 -9.39
CA ASN A 71 12.25 12.17 -10.34
C ASN A 71 12.84 13.42 -9.69
N ARG A 72 12.48 13.72 -8.44
CA ARG A 72 13.07 14.82 -7.68
C ARG A 72 14.57 14.60 -7.44
N ILE A 73 14.96 13.43 -6.95
CA ILE A 73 16.38 13.09 -6.72
C ILE A 73 17.16 13.18 -8.03
N HIS A 74 16.59 12.67 -9.12
CA HIS A 74 17.24 12.74 -10.43
C HIS A 74 17.40 14.19 -10.92
N TYR A 75 16.39 15.05 -10.70
CA TYR A 75 16.47 16.47 -10.99
C TYR A 75 17.57 17.17 -10.17
N ASP A 76 17.63 16.88 -8.87
CA ASP A 76 18.64 17.45 -7.96
C ASP A 76 20.06 17.01 -8.35
N LEU A 77 20.25 15.74 -8.69
CA LEU A 77 21.53 15.22 -9.20
C LEU A 77 21.96 15.91 -10.49
N ASN A 78 21.04 16.05 -11.46
CA ASN A 78 21.34 16.74 -12.70
C ASN A 78 21.73 18.21 -12.47
N ASN A 79 21.08 18.89 -11.52
CA ASN A 79 21.43 20.26 -11.17
C ASN A 79 22.79 20.38 -10.46
N LEU A 80 23.14 19.39 -9.63
CA LEU A 80 24.46 19.31 -9.00
C LEU A 80 25.54 19.16 -10.07
N GLU A 81 25.36 18.23 -11.02
CA GLU A 81 26.31 18.00 -12.11
C GLU A 81 26.43 19.19 -13.05
N ALA A 82 25.29 19.75 -13.51
CA ALA A 82 25.28 20.80 -14.52
C ALA A 82 25.77 22.16 -13.99
N ASN A 83 25.51 22.47 -12.72
CA ASN A 83 25.82 23.80 -12.17
C ASN A 83 27.02 23.75 -11.22
N TYR A 84 26.94 22.94 -10.16
CA TYR A 84 27.93 23.01 -9.09
C TYR A 84 29.30 22.47 -9.50
N LEU A 85 29.34 21.30 -10.14
CA LEU A 85 30.62 20.71 -10.56
C LEU A 85 31.33 21.58 -11.60
N VAL A 86 30.58 22.25 -12.48
CA VAL A 86 31.12 23.19 -13.46
C VAL A 86 31.71 24.41 -12.76
N THR A 87 30.96 25.06 -11.87
CA THR A 87 31.47 26.22 -11.10
C THR A 87 32.69 25.85 -10.26
N TYR A 88 32.68 24.67 -9.65
CA TYR A 88 33.83 24.16 -8.89
C TYR A 88 35.07 23.97 -9.78
N ASP A 89 34.92 23.33 -10.94
CA ASP A 89 36.04 23.13 -11.88
C ASP A 89 36.60 24.47 -12.39
N GLU A 90 35.74 25.45 -12.68
CA GLU A 90 36.17 26.80 -13.04
C GLU A 90 36.93 27.51 -11.93
N PHE A 91 36.46 27.41 -10.68
CA PHE A 91 37.16 27.98 -9.52
C PHE A 91 38.55 27.37 -9.36
N VAL A 92 38.65 26.03 -9.40
CA VAL A 92 39.92 25.30 -9.27
C VAL A 92 40.90 25.70 -10.38
N LYS A 93 40.44 25.86 -11.63
CA LYS A 93 41.27 26.34 -12.74
C LYS A 93 41.81 27.77 -12.53
N LYS A 94 41.02 28.66 -11.92
CA LYS A 94 41.40 30.05 -11.66
C LYS A 94 42.30 30.19 -10.44
N LEU A 95 42.23 29.28 -9.47
CA LEU A 95 42.96 29.34 -8.19
C LEU A 95 44.47 29.65 -8.32
N PRO A 96 45.27 29.02 -9.21
CA PRO A 96 46.70 29.29 -9.29
C PRO A 96 47.06 30.70 -9.77
N THR A 97 46.11 31.39 -10.42
CA THR A 97 46.31 32.75 -10.94
C THR A 97 46.02 33.82 -9.90
N GLN A 98 45.34 33.47 -8.81
CA GLN A 98 44.94 34.38 -7.76
C GLN A 98 46.08 34.55 -6.74
N LYS A 99 46.66 35.75 -6.68
CA LYS A 99 47.83 36.04 -5.81
C LYS A 99 47.46 36.64 -4.46
N ASN A 100 46.21 37.06 -4.26
CA ASN A 100 45.76 37.78 -3.07
C ASN A 100 44.76 36.92 -2.27
N PRO A 101 45.00 36.66 -0.97
CA PRO A 101 44.05 35.93 -0.12
C PRO A 101 42.63 36.48 -0.15
N LYS A 102 42.46 37.81 -0.23
CA LYS A 102 41.14 38.44 -0.30
C LYS A 102 40.38 38.08 -1.58
N THR A 103 41.07 37.97 -2.72
CA THR A 103 40.42 37.60 -3.98
C THR A 103 40.01 36.13 -4.00
N ILE A 104 40.80 35.26 -3.35
CA ILE A 104 40.47 33.85 -3.20
C ILE A 104 39.18 33.69 -2.38
N ILE A 105 39.10 34.37 -1.22
CA ILE A 105 37.92 34.36 -0.36
C ILE A 105 36.67 34.81 -1.12
N ILE A 106 36.73 35.94 -1.83
CA ILE A 106 35.58 36.45 -2.60
C ILE A 106 35.16 35.45 -3.67
N SER A 107 36.09 34.90 -4.46
CA SER A 107 35.72 33.92 -5.50
C SER A 107 35.24 32.59 -4.93
N SER A 108 35.56 32.25 -3.68
CA SER A 108 35.05 31.04 -3.04
C SER A 108 33.57 31.15 -2.64
N GLU A 109 33.02 32.37 -2.57
CA GLU A 109 31.58 32.59 -2.37
C GLU A 109 30.76 32.07 -3.58
N GLU A 110 31.36 32.00 -4.77
CA GLU A 110 30.75 31.38 -5.96
C GLU A 110 30.54 29.86 -5.79
N LEU A 111 31.21 29.24 -4.81
CA LEU A 111 31.05 27.82 -4.46
C LEU A 111 29.92 27.58 -3.44
N GLU A 112 29.19 28.61 -2.99
CA GLU A 112 28.05 28.41 -2.11
C GLU A 112 26.93 27.66 -2.84
N TYR A 113 26.88 26.35 -2.64
CA TYR A 113 25.81 25.51 -3.15
C TYR A 113 24.61 25.55 -2.21
N THR A 114 23.52 26.17 -2.66
CA THR A 114 22.32 26.39 -1.84
C THR A 114 21.12 25.55 -2.28
N THR A 115 21.33 24.42 -2.95
CA THR A 115 20.18 23.52 -3.16
C THR A 115 19.92 22.71 -1.88
N PRO A 116 18.70 22.76 -1.34
CA PRO A 116 18.33 21.87 -0.25
C PRO A 116 18.29 20.44 -0.80
N VAL A 117 19.25 19.61 -0.39
CA VAL A 117 19.22 18.18 -0.68
C VAL A 117 18.09 17.57 0.14
N TYR A 118 16.93 17.38 -0.48
CA TYR A 118 15.80 16.71 0.17
C TYR A 118 15.97 15.20 0.06
N THR A 119 16.61 14.59 1.05
CA THR A 119 16.78 13.13 1.13
C THR A 119 15.55 12.39 1.64
N ASN A 120 14.55 13.10 2.14
CA ASN A 120 13.41 12.48 2.80
C ASN A 120 12.42 11.93 1.77
N PHE A 121 12.19 10.62 1.82
CA PHE A 121 11.14 9.97 1.03
C PHE A 121 9.75 10.40 1.50
N ASN A 122 8.81 10.48 0.56
CA ASN A 122 7.43 10.71 0.90
C ASN A 122 6.83 9.45 1.54
N THR A 123 6.45 9.56 2.81
CA THR A 123 5.95 8.43 3.61
C THR A 123 4.48 8.63 4.02
N ASN A 124 3.75 9.52 3.35
CA ASN A 124 2.35 9.84 3.67
C ASN A 124 1.41 8.63 3.56
N THR A 125 1.56 7.83 2.49
CA THR A 125 0.76 6.61 2.35
C THR A 125 1.09 5.59 3.45
N ILE A 126 2.36 5.47 3.82
CA ILE A 126 2.83 4.58 4.89
C ILE A 126 2.26 5.04 6.25
N ALA A 127 2.28 6.35 6.53
CA ALA A 127 1.68 6.92 7.71
C ALA A 127 0.16 6.67 7.76
N THR A 128 -0.54 6.80 6.63
CA THR A 128 -1.97 6.51 6.52
C THR A 128 -2.27 5.03 6.79
N LEU A 129 -1.48 4.12 6.22
CA LEU A 129 -1.57 2.68 6.44
C LEU A 129 -1.42 2.32 7.93
N GLN A 130 -0.45 2.93 8.62
CA GLN A 130 -0.23 2.72 10.04
C GLN A 130 -1.39 3.29 10.88
N ALA A 131 -1.82 4.52 10.60
CA ALA A 131 -2.89 5.19 11.34
C ALA A 131 -4.22 4.44 11.23
N LYS A 132 -4.53 3.86 10.06
CA LYS A 132 -5.73 3.04 9.84
C LYS A 132 -5.59 1.60 10.33
N GLY A 133 -4.38 1.16 10.70
CA GLY A 133 -4.09 -0.25 10.98
C GLY A 133 -4.13 -1.16 9.75
N ASP A 134 -4.26 -0.60 8.56
CA ASP A 134 -4.25 -1.30 7.27
C ASP A 134 -2.86 -1.80 6.89
N ILE A 135 -1.82 -1.30 7.56
CA ILE A 135 -0.44 -1.79 7.37
C ILE A 135 -0.32 -3.31 7.58
N LYS A 136 -1.22 -3.93 8.35
CA LYS A 136 -1.28 -5.40 8.54
C LYS A 136 -1.74 -6.16 7.31
N LEU A 137 -2.40 -5.50 6.35
CA LEU A 137 -2.84 -6.09 5.08
C LEU A 137 -1.67 -6.34 4.13
N MET A 138 -0.57 -5.61 4.32
CA MET A 138 0.66 -5.76 3.54
C MET A 138 1.36 -7.09 3.90
N PRO A 139 1.95 -7.79 2.90
CA PRO A 139 2.90 -8.86 3.15
C PRO A 139 4.01 -8.41 4.11
N THR A 140 4.43 -9.30 5.00
CA THR A 140 5.34 -8.96 6.11
C THR A 140 6.67 -8.37 5.62
N ASP A 141 7.21 -8.91 4.52
CA ASP A 141 8.44 -8.43 3.87
C ASP A 141 8.29 -7.01 3.34
N ILE A 142 7.18 -6.71 2.66
CA ILE A 142 6.88 -5.35 2.17
C ILE A 142 6.63 -4.40 3.34
N ARG A 143 5.82 -4.83 4.31
CA ARG A 143 5.49 -4.05 5.51
C ARG A 143 6.73 -3.57 6.24
N ASN A 144 7.68 -4.48 6.49
CA ASN A 144 8.88 -4.15 7.26
C ASN A 144 9.74 -3.12 6.51
N LYS A 145 9.92 -3.28 5.20
CA LYS A 145 10.64 -2.31 4.36
C LYS A 145 9.98 -0.93 4.35
N LEU A 146 8.65 -0.87 4.30
CA LEU A 146 7.93 0.41 4.36
C LEU A 146 8.07 1.09 5.73
N ILE A 147 8.12 0.31 6.81
CA ILE A 147 8.35 0.85 8.16
C ILE A 147 9.77 1.39 8.30
N GLU A 148 10.77 0.66 7.79
CA GLU A 148 12.16 1.08 7.75
C GLU A 148 12.32 2.38 6.96
N LEU A 149 11.81 2.43 5.72
CA LEU A 149 11.82 3.62 4.86
C LEU A 149 11.20 4.86 5.51
N LYS A 150 10.23 4.68 6.41
CA LYS A 150 9.59 5.81 7.11
C LYS A 150 10.42 6.33 8.29
N ASN A 151 11.23 5.47 8.90
CA ASN A 151 12.02 5.80 10.08
C ASN A 151 13.42 6.32 9.74
N ASP A 152 13.89 6.10 8.51
CA ASP A 152 15.08 6.72 7.92
C ASP A 152 14.85 8.22 7.61
#